data_AF-A0AAD8AFM6-F1
#
_entry.id   AF-A0AAD8AFM6-F1
#
_cell.length_a   1.000
_cell.length_b   1.000
_cell.length_c   1.000
_cell.angle_alpha   90.00
_cell.angle_beta   90.00
_cell.angle_gamma   90.00
#
_symmetry.space_group_name_H-M   'P 1'
#
loop_
_entity.id
_entity.type
_entity.pdbx_description
1 polymer ?
#
loop_
_entity_poly.entity_id
_entity_poly.type
_entity_poly.pdbx_seq_one_letter_code
_entity_poly.pdbx_strand_id
1 'polypeptide(L)'
;MSKLPPARFRPITMTFTGQTSANQTQEYILSMLDKLTFDEFGPPSGLKCVLSIDDLNMPAKEMYGAQPPIELLRQYFDHGF
;
A
#
# COMPACT_ATOMS: atom_id res chain seq x y z
N MET A 1 -15.54 3.42 -3.42
CA MET A 1 -14.76 2.81 -4.53
C MET A 1 -15.58 2.07 -5.59
N SER A 2 -16.92 2.02 -5.54
CA SER A 2 -17.77 1.21 -6.45
C SER A 2 -17.89 1.70 -7.91
N LYS A 3 -16.97 2.54 -8.40
CA LYS A 3 -17.06 3.17 -9.74
C LYS A 3 -15.82 2.99 -10.62
N LEU A 4 -14.81 2.21 -10.19
CA LEU A 4 -13.62 1.98 -11.01
C LEU A 4 -13.91 0.88 -12.05
N PRO A 5 -13.66 1.12 -13.35
CA PRO A 5 -13.83 0.09 -14.38
C PRO A 5 -12.91 -1.11 -14.13
N PRO A 6 -13.45 -2.33 -13.93
CA PRO A 6 -12.64 -3.50 -13.57
C PRO A 6 -11.67 -3.93 -14.68
N ALA A 7 -11.98 -3.60 -15.93
CA ALA A 7 -11.11 -3.87 -17.09
C ALA A 7 -9.83 -3.00 -17.11
N ARG A 8 -9.75 -1.96 -16.27
CA ARG A 8 -8.58 -1.06 -16.18
C ARG A 8 -7.98 -0.99 -14.80
N PHE A 9 -8.76 -1.26 -13.75
CA PHE A 9 -8.33 -1.00 -12.38
C PHE A 9 -8.56 -2.18 -11.46
N ARG A 10 -7.55 -2.42 -10.62
CA ARG A 10 -7.61 -3.33 -9.49
C ARG A 10 -7.66 -2.49 -8.20
N PRO A 11 -8.83 -2.34 -7.56
CA PRO A 11 -8.92 -1.64 -6.29
C PRO A 11 -8.31 -2.50 -5.16
N ILE A 12 -7.54 -1.87 -4.29
CA ILE A 12 -7.01 -2.42 -3.05
C ILE A 12 -7.48 -1.52 -1.92
N THR A 13 -8.06 -2.08 -0.87
CA THR A 13 -8.53 -1.32 0.29
C THR A 13 -7.78 -1.79 1.52
N MET A 14 -7.15 -0.87 2.23
CA MET A 14 -6.45 -1.15 3.48
C MET A 14 -7.02 -0.27 4.59
N THR A 15 -7.21 -0.85 5.77
CA THR A 15 -7.61 -0.10 6.97
C THR A 15 -6.46 -0.14 7.97
N PHE A 16 -5.96 1.02 8.35
CA PHE A 16 -4.96 1.12 9.41
C PHE A 16 -5.59 1.05 10.78
N THR A 17 -4.86 0.44 11.70
CA THR A 17 -5.19 0.34 13.12
C THR A 17 -3.98 0.76 13.96
N GLY A 18 -4.16 0.98 15.26
CA GLY A 18 -3.04 1.32 16.15
C GLY A 18 -1.95 0.23 16.23
N GLN A 19 -2.25 -1.00 15.81
CA GLN A 19 -1.30 -2.12 15.83
C GLN A 19 -0.73 -2.46 14.46
N THR A 20 -1.13 -1.75 13.40
CA THR A 20 -0.61 -2.02 12.05
C THR A 20 0.88 -1.69 12.00
N SER A 21 1.69 -2.68 11.60
CA SER A 21 3.14 -2.51 11.45
C SER A 21 3.54 -2.17 10.01
N ALA A 22 4.76 -1.68 9.83
CA ALA A 22 5.34 -1.44 8.50
C ALA A 22 5.38 -2.73 7.68
N ASN A 23 5.86 -3.83 8.27
CA ASN A 23 5.93 -5.13 7.60
C ASN A 23 4.55 -5.63 7.16
N GLN A 24 3.53 -5.52 8.02
CA GLN A 24 2.16 -5.89 7.66
C GLN A 24 1.63 -5.06 6.48
N THR A 25 1.94 -3.77 6.46
CA THR A 25 1.56 -2.86 5.37
C THR A 25 2.19 -3.31 4.06
N GLN A 26 3.50 -3.56 4.07
CA GLN A 26 4.24 -4.02 2.90
C GLN A 26 3.75 -5.40 2.42
N GLU A 27 3.66 -6.38 3.31
CA GLU A 27 3.20 -7.74 2.98
C GLU A 27 1.79 -7.73 2.38
N TYR A 28 0.88 -6.94 2.95
CA TYR A 28 -0.48 -6.82 2.43
C TYR A 28 -0.49 -6.22 1.02
N ILE A 29 0.22 -5.11 0.78
CA ILE A 29 0.30 -4.50 -0.55
C ILE A 29 0.90 -5.48 -1.56
N LEU A 30 2.04 -6.10 -1.21
CA LEU A 30 2.73 -7.05 -2.08
C LEU A 30 1.86 -8.29 -2.39
N SER A 31 1.04 -8.75 -1.45
CA SER A 31 0.12 -9.88 -1.67
C SER A 31 -0.95 -9.62 -2.75
N MET A 32 -1.16 -8.35 -3.08
CA MET A 32 -2.15 -7.90 -4.07
C MET A 32 -1.51 -7.54 -5.43
N LEU A 33 -0.17 -7.61 -5.52
CA LEU A 33 0.61 -7.33 -6.71
C LEU A 33 1.22 -8.62 -7.27
N ASP A 34 1.46 -8.63 -8.58
CA ASP A 34 2.19 -9.70 -9.24
C ASP A 34 3.69 -9.40 -9.23
N LYS A 35 4.49 -10.44 -9.02
CA LYS A 35 5.93 -10.36 -9.18
C LYS A 35 6.27 -10.29 -10.67
N LEU A 36 6.85 -9.18 -11.12
CA LEU A 36 7.16 -8.92 -12.54
C LEU A 36 8.58 -9.34 -12.89
N THR A 37 9.55 -9.01 -12.04
CA THR A 37 10.95 -9.41 -12.15
C THR A 37 11.44 -10.00 -10.83
N PHE A 38 12.76 -10.15 -10.63
CA PHE A 38 13.29 -10.60 -9.34
C PHE A 38 13.00 -9.59 -8.21
N ASP A 39 13.07 -8.29 -8.49
CA ASP A 39 12.95 -7.18 -7.55
C ASP A 39 11.73 -6.28 -7.77
N GLU A 40 11.02 -6.43 -8.89
CA GLU A 40 9.85 -5.61 -9.22
C GLU A 40 8.52 -6.32 -8.94
N PHE A 41 7.61 -5.58 -8.31
CA PHE A 41 6.22 -5.95 -8.15
C PHE A 41 5.34 -4.90 -8.80
N GLY A 42 4.27 -5.33 -9.46
CA GLY A 42 3.39 -4.42 -10.15
C GLY A 42 1.97 -4.93 -10.27
N PRO A 43 1.07 -4.11 -10.82
CA PRO A 43 -0.29 -4.53 -11.07
C PRO A 43 -0.31 -5.71 -12.05
N PRO A 44 -1.34 -6.58 -11.96
CA PRO A 44 -1.55 -7.61 -12.97
C PRO A 44 -1.59 -7.03 -14.37
N SER A 45 -1.06 -7.78 -15.35
CA SER A 45 -0.85 -7.30 -16.71
C SER A 45 -2.10 -6.65 -17.31
N GLY A 46 -1.93 -5.44 -17.85
CA GLY A 46 -3.02 -4.66 -18.45
C GLY A 46 -3.91 -3.89 -17.47
N LEU A 47 -3.68 -4.00 -16.16
CA LEU A 47 -4.42 -3.28 -15.13
C LEU A 47 -3.56 -2.21 -14.43
N LYS A 48 -4.23 -1.29 -13.72
CA LYS A 48 -3.62 -0.35 -12.77
C LYS A 48 -4.14 -0.62 -11.37
N CYS A 49 -3.28 -0.66 -10.37
CA CYS A 49 -3.72 -0.78 -8.99
C CYS A 49 -4.10 0.58 -8.42
N VAL A 50 -5.14 0.60 -7.58
CA VAL A 50 -5.56 1.79 -6.82
C VAL A 50 -5.67 1.39 -5.37
N LEU A 51 -4.72 1.83 -4.55
CA LEU A 51 -4.75 1.64 -3.10
C LEU A 51 -5.57 2.75 -2.46
N SER A 52 -6.56 2.38 -1.64
CA SER A 52 -7.30 3.30 -0.78
C SER A 52 -7.08 2.92 0.66
N ILE A 53 -6.72 3.93 1.45
CA ILE A 53 -6.49 3.82 2.88
C ILE A 53 -7.52 4.71 3.57
N ASP A 54 -8.23 4.14 4.55
CA ASP A 54 -9.36 4.80 5.22
C ASP A 54 -8.92 5.96 6.11
N ASP A 55 -7.96 5.72 7.00
CA ASP A 55 -7.40 6.74 7.90
C ASP A 55 -5.88 6.56 8.00
N LEU A 56 -5.14 7.62 7.67
CA LEU A 56 -3.68 7.65 7.80
C LEU A 56 -3.22 7.96 9.23
N ASN A 57 -4.06 8.54 10.09
CA ASN A 57 -3.64 8.96 11.44
C ASN A 57 -3.67 7.83 12.47
N MET A 58 -4.26 6.69 12.13
CA MET A 58 -4.48 5.56 13.03
C MET A 58 -3.23 4.81 13.54
N PRO A 59 -2.15 4.62 12.75
CA PRO A 59 -0.97 3.89 13.21
C PRO A 59 -0.35 4.49 14.48
N ALA A 60 0.07 3.64 15.42
CA ALA A 60 0.74 4.12 16.63
C ALA A 60 2.09 4.79 16.31
N LYS A 61 2.37 5.90 16.99
CA LYS A 61 3.68 6.55 16.95
C LYS A 61 4.67 5.76 17.78
N GLU A 62 5.89 5.60 17.27
CA GLU A 62 7.00 5.09 18.08
C GLU A 62 7.56 6.16 19.02
N MET A 63 8.58 5.78 19.81
CA MET A 63 9.22 6.65 20.82
C MET A 63 9.63 8.03 20.27
N TYR A 64 10.08 8.07 19.02
CA TYR A 64 10.56 9.28 18.36
C TYR A 64 9.50 9.96 17.48
N GLY A 65 8.24 9.53 17.58
CA GLY A 65 7.10 10.15 16.91
C GLY A 65 6.83 9.68 15.49
N ALA A 66 7.68 8.82 14.91
CA ALA A 66 7.47 8.27 13.58
C ALA A 66 6.33 7.25 13.55
N GLN A 67 5.71 7.07 12.38
CA GLN A 67 4.69 6.06 12.12
C GLN A 67 5.17 5.19 10.97
N PRO A 68 5.90 4.09 11.26
CA PRO A 68 6.55 3.26 10.24
C PRO A 68 5.64 2.83 9.06
N PRO A 69 4.35 2.47 9.27
CA PRO A 69 3.43 2.18 8.16
C PRO A 69 3.26 3.31 7.14
N ILE A 70 3.26 4.56 7.60
CA ILE A 70 3.07 5.74 6.76
C ILE A 70 4.40 6.13 6.10
N GLU A 71 5.52 5.96 6.80
CA GLU A 71 6.84 6.26 6.25
C GLU A 71 7.18 5.37 5.05
N LEU A 72 6.70 4.12 5.03
CA LEU A 72 6.79 3.27 3.83
C LEU A 72 6.07 3.89 2.62
N LEU A 73 4.87 4.44 2.83
CA LEU A 73 4.13 5.11 1.77
C LEU A 73 4.85 6.37 1.31
N ARG A 74 5.39 7.16 2.25
CA ARG A 74 6.18 8.35 1.92
C ARG A 74 7.43 7.97 1.10
N GLN A 75 8.17 6.95 1.51
CA GLN A 75 9.33 6.45 0.76
C GLN A 75 8.96 6.10 -0.68
N TYR A 76 7.83 5.42 -0.88
CA TYR A 76 7.33 5.10 -2.22
C TYR A 76 7.02 6.36 -3.06
N PHE A 77 6.40 7.40 -2.48
CA PHE A 77 6.10 8.63 -3.21
C PHE A 77 7.34 9.49 -3.50
N ASP A 78 8.31 9.52 -2.59
CA ASP A 78 9.49 10.36 -2.71
C ASP A 78 10.54 9.77 -3.64
N HIS A 79 10.73 8.45 -3.59
CA HIS A 79 11.79 7.76 -4.33
C HIS A 79 11.27 6.95 -5.53
N GLY A 80 9.97 6.70 -5.60
CA GLY A 80 9.39 5.88 -6.66
C GLY A 80 9.84 4.41 -6.62
N PHE A 81 9.83 3.79 -7.79
CA PHE A 81 10.50 2.53 -8.11
C PHE A 81 11.77 2.86 -8.90
#